data_AF-A0A7Y0R3G3-F1
#
_entry.id   AF-A0A7Y0R3G3-F1
#
_cell.length_a   1.000
_cell.length_b   1.000
_cell.length_c   1.000
_cell.angle_alpha   90.00
_cell.angle_beta   90.00
_cell.angle_gamma   90.00
#
_symmetry.space_group_name_H-M   'P 1'
#
loop_
_entity.id
_entity.type
_entity.pdbx_description
1 polymer ?
#
loop_
_entity_poly.entity_id
_entity_poly.type
_entity_poly.pdbx_seq_one_letter_code
_entity_poly.pdbx_strand_id
1 'polypeptide(L)'
;TMADTPNDLGARKVVLEKAKSFSDTLNDFHETVRLQSDVTNKKLDMGIERINQLALEIRDIHRLMMRTPGPHNDLMDQHEKLITELSEYTKVTVTPRKNAEGFNVHIGNGHTLVSGTEASQLKMIDGYPDVHQRR
;
A
#
# COMPACT_ATOMS: atom_id res chain seq x y z
N THR A 1 32.34 -28.64 -28.92
CA THR A 1 31.09 -29.44 -29.04
C THR A 1 29.99 -28.59 -29.69
N MET A 2 29.22 -29.15 -30.63
CA MET A 2 28.43 -28.46 -31.69
C MET A 2 29.21 -27.53 -32.65
N ALA A 3 30.11 -26.69 -32.15
CA ALA A 3 31.00 -25.88 -32.97
C ALA A 3 31.99 -26.74 -33.79
N ASP A 4 32.37 -27.91 -33.26
CA ASP A 4 33.35 -28.82 -33.89
C ASP A 4 32.70 -29.89 -34.78
N THR A 5 31.37 -30.14 -34.63
CA THR A 5 30.63 -31.17 -35.38
C THR A 5 29.17 -30.72 -35.68
N PRO A 6 28.98 -29.69 -36.53
CA PRO A 6 27.66 -29.08 -36.74
C PRO A 6 26.63 -29.98 -37.43
N ASN A 7 27.04 -31.07 -38.09
CA ASN A 7 26.13 -32.05 -38.72
C ASN A 7 25.77 -33.24 -37.82
N ASP A 8 26.27 -33.28 -36.58
CA ASP A 8 25.92 -34.32 -35.62
C ASP A 8 24.51 -34.07 -35.03
N LEU A 9 23.57 -34.97 -35.34
CA LEU A 9 22.18 -34.89 -34.89
C LEU A 9 22.06 -34.98 -33.35
N GLY A 10 22.93 -35.74 -32.68
CA GLY A 10 22.96 -35.84 -31.23
C GLY A 10 23.41 -34.55 -30.58
N ALA A 11 24.45 -33.92 -31.13
CA ALA A 11 24.95 -32.63 -30.64
C ALA A 11 23.90 -31.51 -30.81
N ARG A 12 23.18 -31.47 -31.95
CA ARG A 12 22.03 -30.55 -32.17
C ARG A 12 20.92 -30.73 -31.15
N LYS A 13 20.55 -31.98 -30.85
CA LYS A 13 19.50 -32.31 -29.89
C LYS A 13 19.85 -31.82 -28.48
N VAL A 14 21.09 -32.02 -28.03
CA VAL A 14 21.55 -31.58 -26.71
C VAL A 14 21.49 -30.06 -26.57
N VAL A 15 21.86 -29.29 -27.60
CA VAL A 15 21.77 -27.83 -27.52
C VAL A 15 20.33 -27.33 -27.56
N LEU A 16 19.44 -27.96 -28.34
CA LEU A 16 18.02 -27.65 -28.31
C LEU A 16 17.41 -27.93 -26.92
N GLU A 17 17.77 -29.04 -26.28
CA GLU A 17 17.33 -29.36 -24.92
C GLU A 17 17.85 -28.34 -23.90
N LYS A 18 19.11 -27.91 -24.02
CA LYS A 18 19.69 -26.84 -23.17
C LYS A 18 19.01 -25.49 -23.39
N ALA A 19 18.76 -25.11 -24.65
CA ALA A 19 18.08 -23.87 -25.00
C ALA A 19 16.62 -23.85 -24.49
N LYS A 20 15.94 -25.00 -24.56
CA LYS A 20 14.61 -25.18 -23.98
C LYS A 20 14.64 -25.00 -22.47
N SER A 21 15.53 -25.73 -21.77
CA SER A 21 15.67 -25.61 -20.31
C SER A 21 16.00 -24.18 -19.88
N PHE A 22 16.84 -23.47 -20.64
CA PHE A 22 17.15 -22.07 -20.35
C PHE A 22 15.93 -21.16 -20.56
N SER A 23 15.15 -21.38 -21.62
CA SER A 23 13.93 -20.63 -21.87
C SER A 23 12.88 -20.85 -20.77
N ASP A 24 12.73 -22.10 -20.32
CA ASP A 24 11.85 -22.46 -19.21
C ASP A 24 12.27 -21.72 -17.93
N THR A 25 13.57 -21.70 -17.59
CA THR A 25 14.10 -20.95 -16.45
C THR A 25 13.82 -19.44 -16.55
N LEU A 26 13.96 -18.84 -17.74
CA LEU A 26 13.68 -17.42 -17.94
C LEU A 26 12.18 -17.11 -17.76
N ASN A 27 11.31 -17.99 -18.25
CA ASN A 27 9.86 -17.85 -18.06
C ASN A 27 9.47 -17.96 -16.59
N ASP A 28 10.03 -18.93 -15.85
CA ASP A 28 9.79 -19.09 -14.41
C ASP A 28 10.27 -17.87 -13.60
N PHE A 29 11.42 -17.31 -13.98
CA PHE A 29 11.92 -16.09 -13.38
C PHE A 29 10.97 -14.91 -13.64
N HIS A 30 10.50 -14.75 -14.88
CA HIS A 30 9.53 -13.72 -15.23
C HIS A 30 8.24 -13.85 -14.39
N GLU A 31 7.67 -15.05 -14.28
CA GLU A 31 6.48 -15.30 -13.49
C GLU A 31 6.70 -15.01 -12.00
N THR A 32 7.87 -15.34 -11.46
CA THR A 32 8.21 -15.03 -10.06
C THR A 32 8.20 -13.52 -9.81
N VAL A 33 8.80 -12.73 -10.70
CA VAL A 33 8.81 -11.26 -10.59
C VAL A 33 7.39 -10.70 -10.73
N ARG A 34 6.61 -11.23 -11.67
CA ARG A 34 5.20 -10.83 -11.88
C ARG A 34 4.36 -11.08 -10.63
N LEU A 35 4.45 -12.26 -10.04
CA LEU A 35 3.75 -12.61 -8.79
C LEU A 35 4.20 -11.74 -7.62
N GLN A 36 5.49 -11.43 -7.52
CA GLN A 36 6.00 -10.53 -6.47
C GLN A 36 5.43 -9.11 -6.60
N SER A 37 5.26 -8.63 -7.85
CA SER A 37 4.60 -7.36 -8.14
C SER A 37 3.13 -7.39 -7.69
N ASP A 38 2.38 -8.43 -8.06
CA ASP A 38 0.97 -8.61 -7.67
C ASP A 38 0.80 -8.63 -6.15
N VAL A 39 1.67 -9.34 -5.43
CA VAL A 39 1.67 -9.39 -3.96
C VAL A 39 1.92 -8.01 -3.36
N THR A 40 2.83 -7.24 -3.96
CA THR A 40 3.14 -5.88 -3.48
C THR A 40 1.95 -4.95 -3.66
N ASN A 41 1.30 -4.97 -4.82
CA ASN A 41 0.09 -4.20 -5.09
C ASN A 41 -1.04 -4.55 -4.12
N LYS A 42 -1.25 -5.84 -3.85
CA LYS A 42 -2.26 -6.28 -2.88
C LYS A 42 -1.96 -5.78 -1.46
N LYS A 43 -0.70 -5.73 -1.06
CA LYS A 43 -0.29 -5.17 0.24
C LYS A 43 -0.56 -3.67 0.33
N LEU A 44 -0.34 -2.93 -0.77
CA LEU A 44 -0.68 -1.50 -0.83
C LEU A 44 -2.19 -1.30 -0.73
N ASP A 45 -3.00 -2.09 -1.45
CA ASP A 45 -4.46 -2.03 -1.37
C ASP A 45 -4.95 -2.23 0.08
N MET A 46 -4.43 -3.26 0.78
CA MET A 46 -4.77 -3.52 2.19
C MET A 46 -4.32 -2.38 3.12
N GLY A 47 -3.14 -1.79 2.88
CA GLY A 47 -2.66 -0.65 3.66
C GLY A 47 -3.56 0.58 3.50
N ILE A 48 -3.96 0.89 2.28
CA ILE A 48 -4.89 1.99 1.98
C ILE A 48 -6.27 1.74 2.59
N GLU A 49 -6.77 0.50 2.53
CA GLU A 49 -8.02 0.13 3.20
C GLU A 49 -7.94 0.37 4.71
N ARG A 50 -6.83 -0.03 5.36
CA ARG A 50 -6.64 0.23 6.79
C ARG A 50 -6.52 1.72 7.12
N ILE A 51 -5.78 2.49 6.32
CA ILE A 51 -5.70 3.96 6.48
C ILE A 51 -7.10 4.60 6.41
N ASN A 52 -7.92 4.17 5.45
CA ASN A 52 -9.29 4.68 5.31
C ASN A 52 -10.17 4.30 6.50
N GLN A 53 -10.03 3.09 7.05
CA GLN A 53 -10.73 2.68 8.27
C GLN A 53 -10.30 3.53 9.47
N LEU A 54 -9.00 3.73 9.68
CA LEU A 54 -8.46 4.59 10.73
C LEU A 54 -9.00 6.02 10.63
N ALA A 55 -9.10 6.58 9.42
CA ALA A 55 -9.70 7.90 9.21
C ALA A 55 -11.16 7.97 9.68
N LEU A 56 -11.95 6.93 9.41
CA LEU A 56 -13.35 6.83 9.85
C LEU A 56 -13.45 6.68 11.37
N GLU A 57 -12.61 5.85 11.98
CA GLU A 57 -12.55 5.65 13.43
C GLU A 57 -12.19 6.97 14.15
N ILE A 58 -11.15 7.68 13.69
CA ILE A 58 -10.75 9.00 14.22
C ILE A 58 -11.89 10.01 14.11
N ARG A 59 -12.55 10.07 12.94
CA ARG A 59 -13.72 10.93 12.73
C ARG A 59 -14.84 10.63 13.71
N ASP A 60 -15.10 9.36 13.99
CA ASP A 60 -16.16 8.95 14.90
C ASP A 60 -15.80 9.28 16.36
N ILE A 61 -14.53 9.17 16.74
CA ILE A 61 -14.03 9.69 18.03
C ILE A 61 -14.27 11.20 18.14
N HIS A 62 -13.95 11.99 17.12
CA HIS A 62 -14.22 13.44 17.13
C HIS A 62 -15.72 13.75 17.27
N ARG A 63 -16.59 12.97 16.60
CA ARG A 63 -18.05 13.10 16.74
C ARG A 63 -18.52 12.78 18.15
N LEU A 64 -17.93 11.79 18.81
CA LEU A 64 -18.27 11.44 20.20
C LEU A 64 -17.83 12.54 21.17
N MET A 65 -16.64 13.10 20.99
CA MET A 65 -16.14 14.24 21.77
C MET A 65 -17.07 15.46 21.63
N MET A 66 -17.58 15.75 20.43
CA MET A 66 -18.53 16.87 20.24
C MET A 66 -19.87 16.66 20.95
N ARG A 67 -20.34 15.40 21.08
CA ARG A 67 -21.66 15.08 21.63
C ARG A 67 -21.65 14.91 23.14
N THR A 68 -20.50 14.57 23.69
CA THR A 68 -20.32 14.34 25.13
C THR A 68 -19.80 15.62 25.77
N PRO A 69 -20.40 16.15 26.83
CA PRO A 69 -19.80 17.23 27.61
C PRO A 69 -18.75 16.69 28.60
N GLY A 70 -17.68 17.44 28.84
CA GLY A 70 -16.70 17.15 29.90
C GLY A 70 -15.33 16.74 29.38
N PRO A 71 -14.38 16.39 30.27
CA PRO A 71 -13.06 15.94 29.86
C PRO A 71 -13.15 14.60 29.12
N HIS A 72 -12.49 14.52 27.97
CA HIS A 72 -12.54 13.39 27.05
C HIS A 72 -11.30 12.49 27.16
N ASN A 73 -10.79 12.25 28.36
CA ASN A 73 -9.51 11.55 28.54
C ASN A 73 -9.49 10.21 27.81
N ASP A 74 -10.49 9.35 28.03
CA ASP A 74 -10.56 8.03 27.37
C ASP A 74 -10.68 8.12 25.84
N LEU A 75 -11.41 9.12 25.32
CA LEU A 75 -11.53 9.34 23.88
C LEU A 75 -10.25 9.93 23.29
N MET A 76 -9.50 10.73 24.07
CA MET A 76 -8.21 11.27 23.68
C MET A 76 -7.16 10.17 23.62
N ASP A 77 -7.16 9.26 24.59
CA ASP A 77 -6.29 8.08 24.61
C ASP A 77 -6.58 7.19 23.39
N GLN A 78 -7.86 6.99 23.06
CA GLN A 78 -8.26 6.27 21.85
C GLN A 78 -7.81 7.01 20.58
N HIS A 79 -8.00 8.33 20.52
CA HIS A 79 -7.54 9.15 19.40
C HIS A 79 -6.02 9.02 19.22
N GLU A 80 -5.23 9.16 20.28
CA GLU A 80 -3.76 9.03 20.23
C GLU A 80 -3.32 7.63 19.78
N LYS A 81 -4.00 6.57 20.22
CA LYS A 81 -3.74 5.20 19.75
C LYS A 81 -3.99 5.07 18.24
N LEU A 82 -5.10 5.61 17.74
CA LEU A 82 -5.43 5.57 16.31
C LEU A 82 -4.45 6.41 15.47
N ILE A 83 -4.00 7.56 15.97
CA ILE A 83 -2.97 8.38 15.32
C ILE A 83 -1.63 7.63 15.30
N THR A 84 -1.29 6.93 16.38
CA THR A 84 -0.07 6.12 16.46
C THR A 84 -0.11 5.00 15.42
N GLU A 85 -1.22 4.26 15.34
CA GLU A 85 -1.38 3.21 14.32
C GLU A 85 -1.31 3.79 12.90
N LEU A 86 -1.97 4.92 12.63
CA LEU A 86 -1.90 5.59 11.33
C LEU A 86 -0.47 6.00 10.96
N SER A 87 0.33 6.37 11.97
CA SER A 87 1.73 6.78 11.77
C SER A 87 2.65 5.63 11.31
N GLU A 88 2.24 4.38 11.51
CA GLU A 88 2.95 3.20 11.00
C GLU A 88 2.87 3.10 9.48
N TYR A 89 1.83 3.68 8.86
CA TYR A 89 1.60 3.62 7.41
C TYR A 89 2.08 4.87 6.67
N THR A 90 2.00 6.04 7.30
CA THR A 90 2.37 7.32 6.68
C THR A 90 2.79 8.33 7.73
N LYS A 91 3.58 9.33 7.34
CA LYS A 91 3.81 10.51 8.20
C LYS A 91 2.47 11.18 8.51
N VAL A 92 2.22 11.47 9.80
CA VAL A 92 0.99 12.13 10.28
C VAL A 92 1.32 13.47 10.91
N THR A 93 0.45 14.46 10.73
CA THR A 93 0.52 15.75 11.41
C THR A 93 -0.87 16.14 11.90
N VAL A 94 -1.01 16.27 13.21
CA VAL A 94 -2.27 16.61 13.87
C VAL A 94 -2.25 18.09 14.25
N THR A 95 -3.34 18.81 13.94
CA THR A 95 -3.49 20.22 14.30
C THR A 95 -4.86 20.45 14.96
N PRO A 96 -4.91 21.14 16.12
CA PRO A 96 -6.17 21.42 16.80
C PRO A 96 -6.99 22.47 16.03
N ARG A 97 -8.33 22.35 16.04
CA ARG A 97 -9.22 23.37 15.48
C ARG A 97 -9.63 24.39 16.54
N LYS A 98 -9.78 25.65 16.11
CA LYS A 98 -10.08 26.80 16.99
C LYS A 98 -11.44 26.71 17.72
N ASN A 99 -12.39 25.95 17.19
CA ASN A 99 -13.77 25.89 17.69
C ASN A 99 -14.05 24.63 18.55
N ALA A 100 -13.02 23.95 19.05
CA ALA A 100 -13.16 22.64 19.72
C ALA A 100 -13.85 21.56 18.85
N GLU A 101 -13.83 21.73 17.53
CA GLU A 101 -14.44 20.81 16.56
C GLU A 101 -13.57 19.56 16.29
N GLY A 102 -12.80 19.12 17.28
CA GLY A 102 -11.78 18.08 17.13
C GLY A 102 -10.50 18.57 16.44
N PHE A 103 -9.87 17.67 15.70
CA PHE A 103 -8.54 17.88 15.10
C PHE A 103 -8.58 17.73 13.58
N ASN A 104 -7.63 18.39 12.91
CA ASN A 104 -7.28 18.07 11.53
C ASN A 104 -6.09 17.13 11.52
N VAL A 105 -6.22 16.01 10.80
CA VAL A 105 -5.18 14.99 10.62
C VAL A 105 -4.72 15.04 9.18
N HIS A 106 -3.46 15.41 8.98
CA HIS A 106 -2.81 15.48 7.69
C HIS A 106 -1.83 14.32 7.54
N ILE A 107 -1.71 13.81 6.32
CA ILE A 107 -0.81 12.71 5.99
C ILE A 107 0.19 13.09 4.88
N GLY A 108 1.36 12.45 4.92
CA GLY A 108 2.41 12.60 3.93
C GLY A 108 2.86 14.05 3.76
N ASN A 109 2.65 14.59 2.56
CA ASN A 109 3.05 15.95 2.17
C ASN A 109 2.00 17.03 2.52
N GLY A 110 1.02 16.73 3.38
CA GLY A 110 0.01 17.71 3.83
C GLY A 110 -1.41 17.47 3.30
N HIS A 111 -1.71 16.28 2.78
CA HIS A 111 -3.08 15.93 2.41
C HIS A 111 -3.93 15.75 3.66
N THR A 112 -5.09 16.40 3.73
CA THR A 112 -6.01 16.25 4.86
C THR A 112 -6.77 14.93 4.75
N LEU A 113 -6.54 14.04 5.71
CA LEU A 113 -7.27 12.77 5.82
C LEU A 113 -8.51 12.91 6.71
N VAL A 114 -8.41 13.63 7.83
CA VAL A 114 -9.55 13.94 8.70
C VAL A 114 -9.61 15.44 8.94
N SER A 115 -10.79 16.02 8.79
CA SER A 115 -11.06 17.45 9.03
C SER A 115 -12.19 17.58 10.05
N GLY A 116 -11.85 17.66 11.33
CA GLY A 116 -12.82 17.60 12.42
C GLY A 116 -13.66 16.32 12.35
N THR A 117 -14.94 16.42 12.00
CA THR A 117 -15.88 15.30 11.97
C THR A 117 -16.15 14.73 10.57
N GLU A 118 -15.29 15.06 9.61
CA GLU A 118 -15.29 14.51 8.26
C GLU A 118 -13.99 13.75 7.98
N ALA A 119 -14.10 12.64 7.25
CA ALA A 119 -12.97 11.82 6.82
C ALA A 119 -12.95 11.75 5.29
N SER A 120 -11.76 11.94 4.72
CA SER A 120 -11.47 11.69 3.32
C SER A 120 -10.99 10.25 3.13
N GLN A 121 -11.05 9.77 1.89
CA GLN A 121 -10.56 8.45 1.53
C GLN A 121 -9.43 8.56 0.53
N LEU A 122 -8.40 7.73 0.74
CA LEU A 122 -7.38 7.45 -0.24
C LEU A 122 -7.88 6.40 -1.22
N LYS A 123 -7.43 6.53 -2.47
CA LYS A 123 -7.72 5.58 -3.54
C LYS A 123 -6.43 5.31 -4.30
N MET A 124 -6.12 4.04 -4.49
CA MET A 124 -5.05 3.61 -5.40
C MET A 124 -5.46 3.93 -6.84
N ILE A 125 -4.55 4.53 -7.59
CA ILE A 125 -4.69 4.75 -9.02
C ILE A 125 -3.65 3.91 -9.76
N ASP A 126 -4.00 3.47 -10.97
CA ASP A 126 -3.06 2.74 -11.80
C ASP A 126 -1.88 3.63 -12.21
N GLY A 127 -0.71 3.02 -12.34
CA GLY A 127 0.50 3.68 -12.81
C GLY A 127 0.38 4.14 -14.25
N TYR A 128 1.24 5.08 -14.61
CA TYR A 128 1.41 5.51 -16.00
C TYR A 128 2.90 5.62 -16.31
N PRO A 129 3.41 4.94 -17.36
CA PRO A 129 2.68 4.17 -18.37
C PRO A 129 2.31 2.72 -17.99
N ASP A 130 2.90 2.16 -16.92
CA ASP A 130 2.63 0.77 -16.50
C ASP A 130 1.47 0.69 -15.51
N VAL A 131 0.34 0.13 -15.95
CA VAL A 131 -0.87 -0.04 -15.13
C VAL A 131 -0.69 -1.03 -13.98
N HIS A 132 0.32 -1.90 -14.05
CA HIS A 132 0.66 -2.82 -12.96
C HIS A 132 1.43 -2.14 -11.83
N GLN A 133 1.88 -0.89 -12.01
CA GLN A 133 2.59 -0.13 -11.00
C GLN A 133 1.67 0.89 -10.32
N ARG A 134 0.80 0.46 -9.40
CA ARG A 134 -0.17 1.33 -8.75
C ARG A 134 0.48 2.38 -7.83
N ARG A 135 -0.16 3.55 -7.70
CA ARG A 135 0.29 4.69 -6.87
C ARG A 135 -0.87 5.36 -6.13
#